data_AF-A0AA96NTM3-F1
#
_entry.id   AF-A0AA96NTM3-F1
#
_cell.length_a   1.000
_cell.length_b   1.000
_cell.length_c   1.000
_cell.angle_alpha   90.00
_cell.angle_beta   90.00
_cell.angle_gamma   90.00
#
_symmetry.space_group_name_H-M   'P 1'
#
loop_
_entity.id
_entity.type
_entity.pdbx_description
1 polymer ?
#
loop_
_entity_poly.entity_id
_entity_poly.type
_entity_poly.pdbx_seq_one_letter_code
_entity_poly.pdbx_strand_id
1 'polypeptide(L)'
;MGSKSRTTIKGDEVLTYIADKVTEVLNQRAVPKSVVAAAALAVSDGISETFGGQLIYFRSGHSTSSEERRLSIIADFETGNYSRGELASKYGISLQQVYRILKVG
;
A
#
# COMPACT_ATOMS: atom_id res chain seq x y z
N MET A 1 28.54 -9.40 -1.41
CA MET A 1 27.06 -9.25 -1.43
C MET A 1 26.54 -9.98 -2.66
N GLY A 2 25.92 -11.14 -2.48
CA GLY A 2 25.43 -11.95 -3.60
C GLY A 2 24.28 -11.24 -4.31
N SER A 3 24.40 -11.07 -5.63
CA SER A 3 23.31 -10.65 -6.49
C SER A 3 22.16 -11.64 -6.32
N LYS A 4 21.03 -11.22 -5.73
CA LYS A 4 19.81 -12.02 -5.80
C LYS A 4 19.45 -12.14 -7.27
N SER A 5 19.57 -13.36 -7.80
CA SER A 5 19.12 -13.69 -9.15
C SER A 5 17.72 -13.12 -9.36
N ARG A 6 17.50 -12.45 -10.49
CA ARG A 6 16.16 -12.00 -10.89
C ARG A 6 15.32 -13.25 -11.16
N THR A 7 14.65 -13.75 -10.13
CA THR A 7 13.69 -14.84 -10.29
C THR A 7 12.45 -14.26 -10.94
N THR A 8 12.18 -14.65 -12.17
CA THR A 8 10.89 -14.39 -12.81
C THR A 8 9.84 -15.22 -12.09
N ILE A 9 8.92 -14.57 -11.38
CA ILE A 9 7.75 -15.20 -10.78
C ILE A 9 6.64 -15.20 -11.84
N LYS A 10 5.95 -16.33 -12.01
CA LYS A 10 4.83 -16.41 -12.96
C LYS A 10 3.66 -15.55 -12.46
N GLY A 11 2.91 -14.93 -13.38
CA GLY A 11 1.75 -14.12 -13.04
C GLY A 11 0.75 -14.86 -12.14
N ASP A 12 0.45 -16.11 -12.45
CA ASP A 12 -0.48 -16.95 -11.69
C ASP A 12 -0.03 -17.17 -10.23
N GLU A 13 1.28 -17.28 -9.99
CA GLU A 13 1.83 -17.42 -8.64
C GLU A 13 1.66 -16.13 -7.83
N VAL A 14 1.83 -14.97 -8.49
CA VAL A 14 1.56 -13.66 -7.87
C VAL A 14 0.08 -13.48 -7.57
N LEU A 15 -0.80 -13.83 -8.51
CA LEU A 15 -2.25 -13.74 -8.34
C LEU A 15 -2.77 -14.64 -7.22
N THR A 16 -2.22 -15.86 -7.11
CA THR A 16 -2.50 -16.78 -6.00
C THR A 16 -2.04 -16.16 -4.67
N TYR A 17 -0.81 -15.64 -4.63
CA TYR A 17 -0.28 -14.98 -3.43
C TYR A 17 -1.15 -13.80 -2.98
N ILE A 18 -1.67 -13.00 -3.92
CA ILE A 18 -2.56 -11.88 -3.61
C ILE A 18 -3.88 -12.40 -3.02
N ALA A 19 -4.51 -13.41 -3.61
CA ALA A 19 -5.74 -14.00 -3.10
C ALA A 19 -5.56 -14.56 -1.67
N ASP A 20 -4.44 -15.24 -1.41
CA ASP A 20 -4.07 -15.74 -0.09
C ASP A 20 -3.89 -14.58 0.90
N LYS A 21 -3.22 -13.49 0.48
CA LYS A 21 -3.00 -12.33 1.35
C LYS A 21 -4.30 -11.60 1.68
N VAL A 22 -5.22 -11.46 0.74
CA VAL A 22 -6.56 -10.91 0.98
C VAL A 22 -7.31 -11.78 1.98
N THR A 23 -7.26 -13.11 1.80
CA THR A 23 -7.88 -14.07 2.71
C THR A 23 -7.34 -13.93 4.13
N GLU A 24 -6.02 -13.86 4.29
CA GLU A 24 -5.35 -13.64 5.58
C GLU A 24 -5.85 -12.35 6.26
N VAL A 25 -5.84 -11.23 5.54
CA VAL A 25 -6.21 -9.91 6.08
C VAL A 25 -7.68 -9.85 6.48
N LEU A 26 -8.59 -10.42 5.68
CA LEU A 26 -10.02 -10.38 5.98
C LEU A 26 -10.42 -11.33 7.10
N ASN A 27 -9.78 -12.50 7.19
CA ASN A 27 -10.00 -13.43 8.31
C ASN A 27 -9.60 -12.80 9.66
N GLN A 28 -8.53 -11.99 9.69
CA GLN A 28 -8.13 -11.23 10.88
C GLN A 28 -9.17 -10.18 11.32
N ARG A 29 -10.09 -9.80 10.44
CA ARG A 29 -11.13 -8.78 10.68
C ARG A 29 -12.52 -9.38 10.93
N ALA A 30 -12.60 -10.68 11.23
CA ALA A 30 -13.84 -11.40 11.49
C ALA A 30 -14.89 -11.30 10.36
N VAL A 31 -14.44 -11.13 9.11
CA VAL A 31 -15.31 -11.15 7.93
C VAL A 31 -15.82 -12.59 7.71
N PRO A 32 -17.11 -12.80 7.36
CA PRO A 32 -17.64 -14.14 7.10
C PRO A 32 -16.85 -14.87 6.01
N LYS A 33 -16.49 -16.14 6.25
CA LYS A 33 -15.64 -16.93 5.33
C LYS A 33 -16.15 -16.97 3.89
N SER A 34 -17.47 -17.02 3.69
CA SER A 34 -18.10 -16.99 2.37
C SER A 34 -17.83 -15.69 1.61
N VAL A 35 -17.80 -14.56 2.32
CA VAL A 35 -17.46 -13.24 1.78
C VAL A 35 -15.97 -13.12 1.52
N VAL A 36 -15.13 -13.69 2.39
CA VAL A 36 -13.67 -13.67 2.24
C VAL A 36 -13.23 -14.35 0.93
N ALA A 37 -13.74 -15.55 0.66
CA ALA A 37 -13.38 -16.30 -0.55
C ALA A 37 -13.80 -15.55 -1.83
N ALA A 38 -15.01 -15.01 -1.85
CA ALA A 38 -15.50 -14.22 -2.97
C ALA A 38 -14.67 -12.95 -3.20
N ALA A 39 -14.29 -12.25 -2.12
CA ALA A 39 -13.47 -11.04 -2.21
C ALA A 39 -12.04 -11.34 -2.68
N ALA A 40 -11.42 -12.40 -2.17
CA ALA A 40 -10.08 -12.81 -2.59
C ALA A 40 -10.02 -13.14 -4.09
N LEU A 41 -11.02 -13.87 -4.60
CA LEU A 41 -11.14 -14.18 -6.02
C LEU A 41 -11.36 -12.91 -6.85
N ALA A 42 -12.34 -12.09 -6.49
CA ALA A 42 -12.65 -10.86 -7.23
C ALA A 42 -11.47 -9.89 -7.31
N VAL A 43 -10.67 -9.77 -6.24
CA VAL A 43 -9.45 -8.95 -6.25
C VAL A 43 -8.40 -9.52 -7.19
N SER A 44 -8.17 -10.85 -7.16
CA SER A 44 -7.20 -11.51 -8.03
C SER A 44 -7.59 -11.37 -9.51
N ASP A 45 -8.86 -11.61 -9.83
CA ASP A 45 -9.41 -11.47 -11.18
C ASP A 45 -9.27 -10.03 -11.69
N GLY A 46 -9.64 -9.03 -10.87
CA GLY A 46 -9.54 -7.63 -11.26
C GLY A 46 -8.10 -7.17 -11.50
N ILE A 47 -7.13 -7.69 -10.75
CA ILE A 47 -5.70 -7.43 -10.98
C ILE A 47 -5.26 -8.08 -12.29
N SER A 48 -5.63 -9.33 -12.54
CA SER A 48 -5.33 -10.04 -13.79
C SER A 48 -5.91 -9.32 -15.00
N GLU A 49 -7.16 -8.87 -14.92
CA GLU A 49 -7.84 -8.13 -15.98
C GLU A 49 -7.17 -6.78 -16.26
N THR A 50 -6.83 -6.03 -15.21
CA THR A 50 -6.26 -4.68 -15.35
C THR A 50 -4.81 -4.72 -15.86
N PHE A 51 -4.03 -5.69 -15.39
CA PHE A 51 -2.58 -5.70 -15.52
C PHE A 51 -2.01 -6.86 -16.33
N GLY A 52 -2.85 -7.83 -16.71
CA GLY A 52 -2.45 -8.97 -17.53
C GLY A 52 -1.74 -8.52 -18.81
N GLY A 53 -0.66 -9.21 -19.14
CA GLY A 53 0.18 -8.88 -20.30
C GLY A 53 1.14 -7.70 -20.11
N GLN A 54 1.12 -7.00 -18.97
CA GLN A 54 2.02 -5.89 -18.67
C GLN A 54 3.19 -6.33 -17.78
N LEU A 55 4.35 -5.68 -17.92
CA LEU A 55 5.49 -5.85 -17.01
C LEU A 55 5.34 -4.90 -15.81
N ILE A 56 5.00 -5.44 -14.63
CA ILE A 56 4.82 -4.67 -13.40
C ILE A 56 6.05 -4.75 -12.51
N TYR A 57 6.50 -3.59 -12.03
CA TYR A 57 7.58 -3.46 -11.08
C TYR A 57 7.07 -2.96 -9.72
N PHE A 58 7.26 -3.77 -8.67
CA PHE A 58 7.03 -3.36 -7.29
C PHE A 58 8.34 -2.84 -6.67
N ARG A 59 8.36 -1.56 -6.30
CA ARG A 59 9.55 -0.94 -5.70
C ARG A 59 9.77 -1.47 -4.29
N SER A 60 10.95 -2.03 -4.02
CA SER A 60 11.32 -2.46 -2.67
C SER A 60 11.53 -1.27 -1.72
N GLY A 61 11.12 -1.43 -0.46
CA GLY A 61 11.38 -0.45 0.61
C GLY A 61 10.45 0.76 0.64
N HIS A 62 9.45 0.84 -0.24
CA HIS A 62 8.33 1.79 -0.07
C HIS A 62 7.21 1.09 0.69
N SER A 63 7.04 1.44 1.96
CA SER A 63 5.88 1.00 2.71
C SER A 63 4.65 1.80 2.28
N THR A 64 3.52 1.13 2.03
CA THR A 64 2.21 1.80 1.88
C THR A 64 1.90 2.70 3.09
N SER A 65 2.44 2.35 4.27
CA SER A 65 2.39 3.20 5.46
C SER A 65 3.02 4.58 5.27
N SER A 66 3.98 4.72 4.36
CA SER A 66 4.55 6.03 4.01
C SER A 66 3.59 6.87 3.20
N GLU A 67 2.80 6.26 2.32
CA GLU A 67 1.77 6.96 1.53
C GLU A 67 0.52 7.25 2.36
N GLU A 68 0.04 6.30 3.15
CA GLU A 68 -1.06 6.52 4.10
C GLU A 68 -0.71 7.61 5.11
N ARG A 69 0.52 7.62 5.63
CA ARG A 69 1.02 8.71 6.49
C ARG A 69 1.08 10.03 5.72
N ARG A 70 1.49 10.03 4.45
CA ARG A 70 1.53 11.23 3.61
C ARG A 70 0.12 11.82 3.43
N LEU A 71 -0.85 10.98 3.07
CA LEU A 71 -2.25 11.37 2.92
C LEU A 71 -2.83 11.87 4.24
N SER A 72 -2.51 11.23 5.36
CA SER A 72 -2.95 11.68 6.70
C SER A 72 -2.38 13.05 7.06
N ILE A 73 -1.11 13.32 6.76
CA ILE A 73 -0.48 14.63 6.98
C ILE A 73 -1.16 15.72 6.15
N ILE A 74 -1.53 15.42 4.91
CA ILE A 74 -2.24 16.37 4.03
C ILE A 74 -3.63 16.68 4.58
N ALA A 75 -4.41 15.64 4.89
CA ALA A 75 -5.77 15.81 5.43
C ALA A 75 -5.77 16.62 6.74
N ASP A 76 -4.83 16.33 7.67
CA ASP A 76 -4.69 17.10 8.90
C ASP A 76 -4.31 18.56 8.64
N PHE A 77 -3.42 18.82 7.69
CA PHE A 77 -3.03 20.18 7.32
C PHE A 77 -4.21 20.98 6.74
N GLU A 78 -5.04 20.34 5.90
CA GLU A 78 -6.23 20.95 5.30
C GLU A 78 -7.30 21.33 6.32
N THR A 79 -7.34 20.69 7.50
CA THR A 79 -8.25 21.12 8.58
C THR A 79 -7.95 22.52 9.12
N GLY A 80 -6.74 23.05 8.87
CA GLY A 80 -6.28 24.33 9.41
C GLY A 80 -5.96 24.31 10.91
N ASN A 81 -6.15 23.18 11.59
CA ASN A 81 -5.97 23.05 13.04
C ASN A 81 -4.53 22.74 13.47
N TYR A 82 -3.66 22.41 12.52
CA TYR A 82 -2.26 22.03 12.79
C TYR A 82 -1.30 22.91 12.01
N SER A 83 -0.35 23.52 12.72
CA SER A 83 0.84 24.10 12.10
C SER A 83 1.77 23.00 11.58
N ARG A 84 2.65 23.35 10.63
CA ARG A 84 3.65 22.41 10.07
C ARG A 84 4.60 21.85 11.14
N GLY A 85 4.87 22.63 12.20
CA GLY A 85 5.65 22.19 13.35
C GLY A 85 4.92 21.14 14.17
N GLU A 86 3.63 21.34 14.43
CA GLU A 86 2.79 20.37 15.15
C GLU A 86 2.62 19.07 14.35
N LEU A 87 2.50 19.15 13.03
CA LEU A 87 2.50 17.97 12.16
C LEU A 87 3.83 17.20 12.23
N ALA A 88 4.96 17.89 12.26
CA ALA A 88 6.28 17.25 12.39
C ALA A 88 6.37 16.44 13.70
N SER A 89 5.93 17.03 14.81
CA SER A 89 5.86 16.37 16.12
C SER A 89 4.85 15.22 16.15
N LYS A 90 3.63 15.42 15.63
CA LYS A 90 2.55 14.43 15.62
C LYS A 90 2.92 13.16 14.86
N TYR A 91 3.63 13.31 13.73
CA TYR A 91 3.98 12.21 12.85
C TYR A 91 5.43 11.72 12.98
N GLY A 92 6.22 12.32 13.89
CA GLY A 92 7.60 11.91 14.15
C GLY A 92 8.53 12.07 12.94
N ILE A 93 8.35 13.14 12.15
CA ILE A 93 9.15 13.44 10.95
C ILE A 93 9.79 14.82 11.04
N SER A 94 10.81 15.07 10.22
CA SER A 94 11.45 16.40 10.19
C SER A 94 10.52 17.45 9.59
N LEU A 95 10.66 18.70 10.04
CA LEU A 95 9.91 19.83 9.49
C LEU A 95 10.11 19.97 7.98
N GLN A 96 11.33 19.76 7.47
CA GLN A 96 11.62 19.78 6.03
C GLN A 96 10.85 18.69 5.26
N GLN A 97 10.64 17.53 5.88
CA GLN A 97 9.86 16.45 5.27
C GLN A 97 8.38 16.82 5.18
N VAL A 98 7.82 17.49 6.20
CA VAL A 98 6.46 18.06 6.15
C VAL A 98 6.34 19.05 4.99
N TYR A 99 7.28 19.99 4.85
CA TYR A 99 7.29 20.94 3.73
C TYR A 99 7.33 20.23 2.36
N ARG A 100 8.13 19.16 2.23
CA ARG A 100 8.21 18.40 0.98
C ARG A 100 6.89 17.69 0.65
N ILE A 101 6.22 17.14 1.66
CA ILE A 101 4.93 16.47 1.52
C ILE A 101 3.84 17.47 1.07
N LEU A 102 3.78 18.63 1.72
CA LEU A 102 2.76 19.66 1.45
C LEU A 102 3.01 20.50 0.18
N LYS A 103 4.19 20.39 -0.45
CA LYS A 103 4.50 21.07 -1.72
C LYS A 103 4.03 20.29 -2.95
N VAL A 104 3.78 18.98 -2.78
CA VAL A 104 3.48 18.03 -3.87
C VAL A 104 1.99 17.63 -3.90
N GLY A 105 1.19 18.16 -2.98
CA GLY A 105 -0.29 18.17 -3.07
C GLY A 105 -0.75 19.54 -3.50
#